data_AF-A0A5C3NTR3-F1
#
_entry.id   AF-A0A5C3NTR3-F1
#
_cell.length_a   1.000
_cell.length_b   1.000
_cell.length_c   1.000
_cell.angle_alpha   90.00
_cell.angle_beta   90.00
_cell.angle_gamma   90.00
#
_symmetry.space_group_name_H-M   'P 1'
#
loop_
_entity.id
_entity.type
_entity.pdbx_description
1 polymer ?
#
loop_
_entity_poly.entity_id
_entity_poly.type
_entity_poly.pdbx_seq_one_letter_code
_entity_poly.pdbx_strand_id
1 'polypeptide(L)' 'MRWYVVTAGRRVGIFREWLDCSDYVTRVPGNQHRSFATRAEAEQHYYANKALGNVQVVLP' A
#
# COMPACT_ATOMS: atom_id res chain seq x y z
N MET A 1 15.71 1.98 7.01
CA MET A 1 14.86 1.11 6.16
C MET A 1 13.43 1.58 6.31
N ARG A 2 12.67 1.71 5.23
CA ARG A 2 11.28 2.17 5.26
C ARG A 2 10.41 1.14 4.56
N TRP A 3 9.22 0.93 5.13
CA TRP A 3 8.23 -0.01 4.63
C TRP A 3 7.07 0.77 4.05
N TYR A 4 6.70 0.48 2.82
CA TYR A 4 5.63 1.16 2.11
C TYR A 4 4.45 0.23 2.01
N VAL A 5 3.31 0.65 2.54
CA VAL A 5 2.06 -0.11 2.49
C VAL A 5 1.16 0.58 1.49
N VAL A 6 0.71 -0.16 0.47
CA VAL A 6 -0.32 0.29 -0.46
C VAL A 6 -1.60 -0.43 -0.11
N THR A 7 -2.61 0.36 0.25
CA THR A 7 -3.97 -0.13 0.50
C THR A 7 -4.86 0.09 -0.71
N ALA A 8 -4.63 1.14 -1.53
CA ALA A 8 -5.36 1.32 -2.79
C ALA A 8 -4.44 1.71 -3.94
N GLY A 9 -4.53 0.99 -5.05
CA GLY A 9 -3.64 1.13 -6.19
C GLY A 9 -3.80 -0.01 -7.21
N ARG A 10 -3.01 -0.01 -8.28
CA ARG A 10 -2.93 -1.14 -9.23
C ARG A 10 -2.40 -2.41 -8.57
N ARG A 11 -1.52 -2.25 -7.59
CA ARG A 11 -0.99 -3.33 -6.75
C ARG A 11 -1.06 -2.88 -5.30
N VAL A 12 -1.69 -3.71 -4.48
CA VAL A 12 -1.78 -3.51 -3.02
C VAL A 12 -0.84 -4.49 -2.33
N GLY A 13 -0.30 -4.10 -1.19
CA GLY A 13 0.66 -4.91 -0.44
C GLY A 13 1.67 -4.09 0.33
N ILE A 14 2.68 -4.78 0.84
CA ILE A 14 3.76 -4.20 1.64
C ILE A 14 5.05 -4.33 0.84
N PHE A 15 5.69 -3.19 0.59
CA PHE A 15 6.88 -3.04 -0.22
C PHE A 15 8.03 -2.48 0.62
N ARG A 16 9.25 -2.85 0.26
CA ARG A 16 10.48 -2.28 0.86
C ARG A 16 11.07 -1.15 0.02
N GLU A 17 10.56 -0.98 -1.19
CA GLU A 17 11.06 -0.04 -2.18
C GLU A 17 9.90 0.76 -2.77
N TRP A 18 10.06 2.09 -2.80
CA TRP A 18 9.06 3.01 -3.35
C TRP A 18 9.12 3.10 -4.88
N LEU A 19 10.28 2.84 -5.48
CA LEU A 19 10.51 3.06 -6.92
C LEU A 19 9.51 2.26 -7.77
N ASP A 20 9.43 0.94 -7.53
CA ASP A 20 8.44 0.05 -8.15
C ASP A 20 7.01 0.44 -7.78
N CYS A 21 6.81 0.82 -6.52
CA CYS A 21 5.49 1.13 -5.98
C CYS A 21 4.88 2.38 -6.62
N SER A 22 5.70 3.38 -6.93
CA SER A 22 5.23 4.68 -7.40
C SER A 22 4.46 4.55 -8.72
N ASP A 23 4.87 3.67 -9.62
CA ASP A 23 4.17 3.42 -10.88
C ASP A 23 2.79 2.78 -10.67
N TYR A 24 2.62 2.01 -9.60
CA TYR A 24 1.35 1.34 -9.27
C TYR A 24 0.32 2.25 -8.61
N VAL A 25 0.74 3.34 -7.97
CA VAL A 25 -0.16 4.33 -7.36
C VAL A 25 -0.31 5.60 -8.21
N THR A 26 0.67 5.92 -9.04
CA THR A 26 0.62 7.07 -9.95
C THR A 26 -0.43 6.80 -11.03
N ARG A 27 -1.38 7.73 -11.20
CA ARG A 27 -2.58 7.62 -12.07
C ARG A 27 -3.70 6.69 -11.59
N VAL A 28 -3.70 6.25 -10.33
CA VAL A 28 -4.87 5.55 -9.77
C VAL A 28 -5.79 6.55 -9.03
N PRO A 29 -7.05 6.74 -9.46
CA PRO A 29 -8.00 7.55 -8.71
C PRO A 29 -8.32 6.85 -7.38
N GLY A 30 -8.19 7.57 -6.27
CA GLY A 30 -8.40 7.01 -4.93
C GLY A 30 -7.23 6.19 -4.38
N ASN A 31 -6.01 6.39 -4.90
CA ASN A 31 -4.85 5.71 -4.36
C ASN A 31 -4.65 6.00 -2.87
N GLN A 32 -4.22 4.97 -2.13
CA GLN A 32 -3.87 5.10 -0.73
C GLN A 32 -2.60 4.31 -0.45
N HIS A 33 -1.61 5.02 0.05
CA HIS A 33 -0.32 4.46 0.43
C HIS A 33 0.18 5.16 1.70
N ARG A 34 0.96 4.44 2.52
CA ARG A 34 1.53 4.94 3.77
C ARG A 34 2.88 4.30 4.04
N SER A 35 3.83 5.06 4.58
CA SER A 35 5.16 4.58 4.91
C SER A 35 5.36 4.40 6.42
N PHE A 36 6.05 3.33 6.82
CA PHE A 36 6.34 2.95 8.20
C PHE A 36 7.83 2.71 8.41
N ALA A 37 8.28 2.87 9.66
CA ALA A 37 9.66 2.60 10.05
C ALA A 37 9.91 1.10 10.27
N THR A 38 8.91 0.36 10.74
CA THR A 38 9.02 -1.06 11.06
C THR A 38 8.12 -1.94 10.19
N ARG A 39 8.53 -3.21 10.02
CA ARG A 39 7.74 -4.21 9.30
C ARG A 39 6.43 -4.52 10.02
N ALA A 40 6.47 -4.62 11.36
CA ALA A 40 5.33 -4.94 12.19
C ALA A 40 4.22 -3.89 12.06
N GLU A 41 4.54 -2.60 12.12
CA GLU A 41 3.57 -1.52 11.90
C GLU A 41 2.99 -1.57 10.48
N ALA A 42 3.83 -1.83 9.48
CA ALA A 42 3.39 -1.94 8.09
C ALA A 42 2.40 -3.10 7.89
N GLU A 43 2.72 -4.27 8.43
CA GLU A 43 1.84 -5.44 8.43
C GLU A 43 0.53 -5.15 9.14
N GLN A 44 0.60 -4.61 10.36
CA GLN A 44 -0.58 -4.28 11.15
C GLN A 44 -1.50 -3.30 10.42
N HIS A 45 -0.93 -2.25 9.81
CA HIS A 45 -1.70 -1.30 9.03
C HIS A 45 -2.34 -1.93 7.79
N TYR A 46 -1.61 -2.79 7.07
CA TYR A 46 -2.14 -3.49 5.90
C TYR A 46 -3.28 -4.44 6.29
N TYR A 47 -3.09 -5.28 7.31
CA TYR A 47 -4.12 -6.21 7.78
C TYR A 47 -5.35 -5.49 8.34
N ALA A 48 -5.16 -4.40 9.09
CA ALA A 48 -6.27 -3.58 9.58
C ALA A 48 -7.10 -3.02 8.42
N ASN A 49 -6.46 -2.45 7.39
CA ASN A 49 -7.16 -1.96 6.20
C ASN A 49 -7.81 -3.08 5.40
N LYS A 50 -7.17 -4.27 5.35
CA LYS A 50 -7.74 -5.45 4.70
C LYS A 50 -9.01 -5.93 5.40
N ALA A 51 -9.01 -5.96 6.74
CA ALA A 51 -10.17 -6.32 7.55
C ALA A 51 -11.31 -5.31 7.43
N LEU A 52 -10.99 -4.02 7.28
CA LEU A 52 -11.97 -2.95 7.05
C LEU A 52 -12.53 -2.92 5.62
N GLY A 53 -11.98 -3.69 4.68
CA GLY A 53 -12.38 -3.63 3.27
C GLY A 53 -11.86 -2.41 2.52
N ASN A 54 -10.91 -1.66 3.12
CA ASN A 54 -10.29 -0.49 2.52
C ASN A 54 -9.20 -0.86 1.49
N VAL A 55 -8.85 -2.15 1.39
CA VAL A 55 -7.85 -2.61 0.42
C VAL A 55 -8.52 -2.80 -0.94
N GLN A 56 -8.29 -1.86 -1.85
CA GLN A 56 -8.90 -1.85 -3.19
C GLN A 56 -7.83 -1.96 -4.27
N VAL A 57 -7.87 -3.06 -5.01
CA VAL A 57 -7.04 -3.23 -6.20
C VAL A 57 -7.79 -2.60 -7.37
N VAL A 58 -7.32 -1.45 -7.83
CA VAL A 58 -7.88 -0.74 -8.97
C VAL A 58 -7.12 -1.21 -10.21
N LEU A 59 -7.66 -2.24 -10.86
CA LEU A 59 -7.22 -2.68 -12.18
C LEU A 59 -7.95 -1.83 -13.24
N PRO A 60 -7.26 -1.42 -14.32
CA PRO A 60 -7.90 -0.77 -15.46
C PRO A 60 -8.90 -1.70 -16.17
#